data_AF-H2ES26-F1
#
_entry.id   AF-H2ES26-F1
#
_cell.length_a   1.000
_cell.length_b   1.000
_cell.length_c   1.000
_cell.angle_alpha   90.00
_cell.angle_beta   90.00
_cell.angle_gamma   90.00
#
_symmetry.space_group_name_H-M   'P 1'
#
loop_
_entity.id
_entity.type
_entity.pdbx_description
1 polymer ?
#
loop_
_entity_poly.entity_id
_entity_poly.type
_entity_poly.pdbx_seq_one_letter_code
_entity_poly.pdbx_strand_id
1 'polypeptide(L)'
;MFNVNSKRKGNTMKMKKKILATVLFGCALSGSAFAEKVTYEKALADAKAYQDSLPNHENAVSGLEPWEAGDTTAAANQMGKWVKLGSSTMLNAGQYASVLSPNAAGQSCLKGEKGFIAGIKKECIQWNSGGSFCYKEKISLSMDTGFKAECR
;
A
#
# COMPACT_ATOMS: atom_id res chain seq x y z
N MET A 1 28.34 69.39 -6.10
CA MET A 1 29.40 68.74 -6.89
C MET A 1 28.91 67.36 -7.30
N PHE A 2 28.83 67.14 -8.61
CA PHE A 2 28.47 65.86 -9.25
C PHE A 2 29.62 64.86 -9.07
N ASN A 3 29.33 63.59 -8.81
CA ASN A 3 29.31 62.54 -9.85
C ASN A 3 29.22 61.16 -9.19
N VAL A 4 28.26 60.36 -9.67
CA VAL A 4 28.08 58.96 -9.31
C VAL A 4 28.94 58.13 -10.27
N ASN A 5 29.80 57.26 -9.74
CA ASN A 5 30.39 56.19 -10.57
C ASN A 5 30.55 54.91 -9.76
N SER A 6 29.57 54.01 -9.94
CA SER A 6 29.63 52.62 -9.52
C SER A 6 30.10 51.77 -10.69
N LYS A 7 31.26 51.11 -10.54
CA LYS A 7 31.71 50.04 -11.44
C LYS A 7 32.06 48.83 -10.60
N ARG A 8 31.27 47.76 -10.69
CA ARG A 8 31.74 46.41 -10.40
C ARG A 8 30.92 45.32 -11.10
N LYS A 9 31.68 44.34 -11.63
CA LYS A 9 31.35 42.93 -11.91
C LYS A 9 30.71 42.57 -13.26
N GLY A 10 31.56 42.09 -14.17
CA GLY A 10 31.90 40.66 -14.27
C GLY A 10 30.77 39.68 -14.64
N ASN A 11 30.72 39.33 -15.93
CA ASN A 11 30.30 38.07 -16.58
C ASN A 11 29.05 37.31 -16.08
N THR A 12 28.02 37.22 -16.93
CA THR A 12 27.03 36.12 -16.87
C THR A 12 26.42 35.77 -18.24
N MET A 13 26.55 34.49 -18.61
CA MET A 13 25.63 33.64 -19.38
C MET A 13 25.24 33.98 -20.84
N LYS A 14 26.05 33.51 -21.80
CA LYS A 14 25.64 33.24 -23.20
C LYS A 14 25.23 31.77 -23.37
N MET A 15 24.03 31.35 -22.94
CA MET A 15 23.51 30.01 -23.27
C MET A 15 21.98 29.85 -23.09
N LYS A 16 21.18 30.91 -23.29
CA LYS A 16 19.72 30.84 -23.06
C LYS A 16 18.85 31.07 -24.30
N LYS A 17 19.39 31.62 -25.39
CA LYS A 17 18.58 31.98 -26.57
C LYS A 17 18.51 30.90 -27.66
N LYS A 18 19.41 29.92 -27.67
CA LYS A 18 19.40 28.83 -28.67
C LYS A 18 18.56 27.61 -28.26
N ILE A 19 18.30 27.42 -26.97
CA ILE A 19 17.53 26.28 -26.46
C ILE A 19 16.02 26.49 -26.65
N LEU A 20 15.55 27.75 -26.60
CA LEU A 20 14.12 28.06 -26.69
C LEU A 20 13.53 27.81 -28.08
N ALA A 21 14.31 28.00 -29.15
CA ALA A 21 13.85 27.81 -30.53
C ALA A 21 13.77 26.33 -30.96
N THR A 22 14.54 25.45 -30.32
CA THR A 22 14.57 24.01 -30.66
C THR A 22 13.47 23.22 -29.95
N VAL A 23 13.02 23.67 -28.77
CA VAL A 23 11.90 23.05 -28.05
C VAL A 23 10.56 23.34 -28.74
N LEU A 24 10.39 24.55 -29.31
CA LEU A 24 9.18 24.94 -30.03
C LEU A 24 8.98 24.19 -31.36
N PHE A 25 10.05 23.73 -32.01
CA PHE A 25 9.95 22.93 -33.24
C PHE A 25 9.78 21.42 -32.96
N GLY A 26 10.22 20.94 -31.79
CA GLY A 26 10.01 19.55 -31.35
C GLY A 26 8.56 19.25 -30.96
N CYS A 27 7.84 20.23 -30.41
CA CYS A 27 6.44 20.07 -30.02
C CYS A 27 5.44 20.10 -31.20
N ALA A 28 5.85 20.53 -32.39
CA ALA A 28 4.99 20.58 -33.57
C ALA A 28 5.08 19.30 -34.44
N LEU A 29 6.03 18.40 -34.16
CA LEU A 29 6.22 17.13 -34.87
C LEU A 29 5.98 15.90 -34.00
N SER A 30 5.75 16.06 -32.69
CA SER A 30 5.19 15.02 -31.85
C SER A 30 3.67 14.96 -32.04
N GLY A 31 3.26 14.40 -33.18
CA GLY A 31 1.90 13.97 -33.44
C GLY A 31 1.49 12.91 -32.42
N SER A 32 1.05 13.36 -31.26
CA SER A 32 0.40 12.54 -30.24
C SER A 32 -1.05 12.99 -30.18
N ALA A 33 -1.83 12.58 -31.18
CA ALA A 33 -3.28 12.59 -31.09
C ALA A 33 -3.73 11.54 -30.06
N PHE A 34 -3.39 11.73 -28.78
CA PHE A 34 -4.03 11.02 -27.67
C PHE A 34 -5.17 11.89 -27.15
N ALA A 35 -6.11 12.18 -28.04
CA ALA A 35 -7.45 12.61 -27.66
C ALA A 35 -8.49 11.87 -28.51
N GLU A 36 -8.15 10.66 -28.96
CA GLU A 36 -9.16 9.76 -29.48
C GLU A 36 -9.92 9.17 -28.29
N LYS A 37 -11.23 9.42 -28.25
CA LYS A 37 -12.12 8.79 -27.27
C LYS A 37 -11.89 7.29 -27.36
N VAL A 38 -11.36 6.67 -26.31
CA VAL A 38 -11.26 5.21 -26.21
C VAL A 38 -12.68 4.69 -26.30
N THR A 39 -13.08 4.27 -27.50
CA THR A 39 -14.34 3.59 -27.70
C THR A 39 -14.18 2.18 -27.12
N TYR A 40 -15.28 1.61 -26.65
CA TYR A 40 -15.31 0.27 -26.08
C TYR A 40 -14.62 -0.76 -27.00
N GLU A 41 -14.83 -0.62 -28.31
CA GLU A 41 -14.22 -1.45 -29.34
C GLU A 41 -12.68 -1.34 -29.39
N LYS A 42 -12.13 -0.14 -29.17
CA LYS A 42 -10.67 0.04 -29.12
C LYS A 42 -10.05 -0.54 -27.86
N ALA A 43 -10.71 -0.39 -26.71
CA ALA A 43 -10.28 -1.03 -25.48
C ALA A 43 -10.29 -2.57 -25.60
N LEU A 44 -11.29 -3.14 -26.28
CA LEU A 44 -11.34 -4.57 -26.57
C LEU A 44 -10.26 -5.01 -27.53
N ALA A 45 -10.00 -4.24 -28.60
CA ALA A 45 -8.96 -4.57 -29.58
C ALA A 45 -7.56 -4.52 -28.95
N ASP A 46 -7.27 -3.52 -28.12
CA ASP A 46 -6.00 -3.40 -27.41
C ASP A 46 -5.85 -4.49 -26.33
N ALA A 47 -6.93 -4.80 -25.59
CA ALA A 47 -6.94 -5.90 -24.62
C ALA A 47 -6.70 -7.25 -25.32
N LYS A 48 -7.31 -7.47 -26.48
CA LYS A 48 -7.11 -8.67 -27.28
C LYS A 48 -5.70 -8.76 -27.85
N ALA A 49 -5.14 -7.66 -28.37
CA ALA A 49 -3.77 -7.62 -28.84
C ALA A 49 -2.75 -7.89 -27.71
N TYR A 50 -3.01 -7.37 -26.51
CA TYR A 50 -2.21 -7.68 -25.33
C TYR A 50 -2.34 -9.16 -24.93
N GLN A 51 -3.57 -9.68 -24.86
CA GLN A 51 -3.84 -11.09 -24.55
C GLN A 51 -3.15 -12.04 -25.55
N ASP A 52 -3.22 -11.74 -26.84
CA ASP A 52 -2.63 -12.55 -27.92
C ASP A 52 -1.09 -12.40 -27.96
N SER A 53 -0.52 -11.34 -27.38
CA SER A 53 0.93 -11.13 -27.27
C SER A 53 1.57 -11.84 -26.08
N LEU A 54 0.76 -12.25 -25.10
CA LEU A 54 1.25 -13.04 -23.98
C LEU A 54 1.61 -14.43 -24.50
N PRO A 55 2.75 -15.00 -24.11
CA PRO A 55 3.00 -16.41 -24.36
C PRO A 55 1.84 -17.19 -23.74
N ASN A 56 1.07 -17.88 -24.59
CA ASN A 56 -0.01 -18.78 -24.17
C ASN A 56 0.62 -19.96 -23.41
N HIS A 57 0.99 -19.72 -22.16
CA HIS A 57 1.21 -20.77 -21.21
C HIS A 57 -0.16 -21.40 -20.95
N GLU A 58 -0.25 -22.68 -21.28
CA GLU A 58 -1.41 -23.51 -20.96
C GLU A 58 -1.73 -23.30 -19.48
N ASN A 59 -3.01 -23.05 -19.15
CA ASN A 59 -3.40 -23.02 -17.74
C ASN A 59 -2.91 -24.32 -17.11
N ALA A 60 -2.22 -24.21 -15.98
CA ALA A 60 -1.68 -25.37 -15.29
C ALA A 60 -2.83 -26.38 -15.05
N VAL A 61 -2.71 -27.55 -15.69
CA VAL A 61 -3.69 -28.65 -15.58
C VAL A 61 -3.55 -29.42 -14.27
N SER A 62 -2.45 -29.20 -13.55
CA SER A 62 -2.16 -29.72 -12.22
C SER A 62 -1.67 -28.60 -11.30
N GLY A 63 -1.80 -28.81 -9.99
CA GLY A 63 -1.19 -27.95 -8.99
C GLY A 63 0.33 -28.15 -8.92
N LEU A 64 0.98 -27.50 -7.95
CA LEU A 64 2.40 -27.66 -7.69
C LEU A 64 2.76 -29.14 -7.51
N GLU A 65 3.76 -29.59 -8.26
CA GLU A 65 4.28 -30.94 -8.11
C GLU A 65 5.02 -31.10 -6.77
N PRO A 66 5.16 -32.31 -6.20
CA PRO A 66 5.73 -32.50 -4.87
C PRO A 66 7.15 -31.93 -4.69
N TRP A 67 7.93 -31.83 -5.77
CA TRP A 67 9.27 -31.21 -5.76
C TRP A 67 9.23 -29.68 -5.93
N GLU A 68 8.11 -29.12 -6.40
CA GLU A 68 7.87 -27.68 -6.54
C GLU A 68 7.18 -27.09 -5.30
N ALA A 69 6.55 -27.93 -4.47
CA ALA A 69 5.86 -27.55 -3.25
C ALA A 69 6.77 -26.95 -2.15
N GLY A 70 8.08 -26.86 -2.41
CA GLY A 70 9.09 -26.44 -1.45
C GLY A 70 9.37 -27.53 -0.43
N ASP A 71 10.58 -27.55 0.09
CA ASP A 71 10.95 -28.50 1.12
C ASP A 71 10.14 -28.23 2.40
N THR A 72 9.39 -29.20 2.90
CA THR A 72 8.70 -29.09 4.20
C THR A 72 9.65 -28.87 5.38
N THR A 73 10.95 -29.10 5.17
CA THR A 73 12.03 -28.80 6.13
C THR A 73 12.69 -27.43 5.92
N ALA A 74 12.30 -26.66 4.91
CA ALA A 74 12.70 -25.26 4.79
C ALA A 74 12.08 -24.47 5.95
N ALA A 75 12.90 -24.23 6.98
CA ALA A 75 12.50 -23.52 8.19
C ALA A 75 12.18 -22.03 7.94
N ALA A 76 12.53 -21.49 6.78
CA ALA A 76 12.32 -20.11 6.43
C ALA A 76 10.98 -19.92 5.70
N ASN A 77 10.14 -19.00 6.21
CA ASN A 77 8.91 -18.50 5.60
C ASN A 77 7.73 -19.49 5.50
N GLN A 78 7.61 -20.45 6.41
CA GLN A 78 6.40 -21.26 6.49
C GLN A 78 5.20 -20.40 6.88
N MET A 79 4.08 -20.55 6.16
CA MET A 79 2.82 -19.88 6.49
C MET A 79 2.08 -20.67 7.58
N GLY A 80 1.61 -19.98 8.60
CA GLY A 80 0.74 -20.49 9.65
C GLY A 80 -0.53 -19.67 9.78
N LYS A 81 -1.27 -19.90 10.87
CA LYS A 81 -2.45 -19.12 11.26
C LYS A 81 -2.23 -18.45 12.60
N TRP A 82 -2.78 -17.25 12.78
CA TRP A 82 -2.74 -16.58 14.07
C TRP A 82 -3.60 -17.32 15.09
N VAL A 83 -2.99 -17.76 16.19
CA VAL A 83 -3.64 -18.42 17.31
C VAL A 83 -3.63 -17.51 18.53
N LYS A 84 -4.78 -17.38 19.20
CA LYS A 84 -4.90 -16.66 20.47
C LYS A 84 -4.30 -17.53 21.59
N LEU A 85 -3.29 -17.00 22.28
CA LEU A 85 -2.62 -17.69 23.39
C LEU A 85 -3.22 -17.35 24.75
N GLY A 86 -3.86 -16.19 24.89
CA GLY A 86 -4.51 -15.76 26.13
C GLY A 86 -4.87 -14.29 26.12
N SER A 87 -5.85 -13.91 26.94
CA SER A 87 -6.24 -12.51 27.13
C SER A 87 -5.12 -11.75 27.85
N SER A 88 -4.80 -10.54 27.40
CA SER A 88 -3.78 -9.71 28.04
C SER A 88 -3.95 -8.24 27.68
N THR A 89 -3.34 -7.39 28.48
CA THR A 89 -3.14 -5.96 28.20
C THR A 89 -1.78 -5.78 27.57
N MET A 90 -1.69 -5.00 26.50
CA MET A 90 -0.40 -4.61 25.94
C MET A 90 0.24 -3.57 26.86
N LEU A 91 1.20 -4.01 27.68
CA LEU A 91 1.88 -3.13 28.64
C LEU A 91 2.89 -2.20 27.95
N ASN A 92 3.48 -2.64 26.83
CA ASN A 92 4.43 -1.86 26.04
C ASN A 92 4.40 -2.29 24.57
N ALA A 93 4.58 -1.33 23.65
CA ALA A 93 4.66 -1.59 22.21
C ALA A 93 5.83 -2.54 21.82
N GLY A 94 6.85 -2.67 22.67
CA GLY A 94 7.99 -3.58 22.45
C GLY A 94 7.77 -5.03 22.90
N GLN A 95 6.68 -5.34 23.62
CA GLN A 95 6.42 -6.73 24.06
C GLN A 95 5.93 -7.65 22.93
N TYR A 96 5.40 -7.06 21.86
CA TYR A 96 4.87 -7.76 20.69
C TYR A 96 5.39 -7.08 19.44
N ALA A 97 5.85 -7.86 18.46
CA ALA A 97 6.44 -7.31 17.24
C ALA A 97 5.39 -6.55 16.40
N SER A 98 4.14 -7.01 16.45
CA SER A 98 3.05 -6.53 15.61
C SER A 98 1.75 -6.35 16.40
N VAL A 99 1.09 -5.20 16.23
CA VAL A 99 -0.30 -5.02 16.65
C VAL A 99 -1.21 -5.47 15.52
N LEU A 100 -2.09 -6.41 15.80
CA LEU A 100 -2.96 -7.07 14.83
C LEU A 100 -4.40 -6.59 15.00
N SER A 101 -5.12 -6.58 13.87
CA SER A 101 -6.56 -6.36 13.84
C SER A 101 -7.30 -7.33 14.78
N PRO A 102 -8.42 -6.93 15.41
CA PRO A 102 -9.26 -7.82 16.24
C PRO A 102 -9.70 -9.11 15.53
N ASN A 103 -9.79 -9.08 14.19
CA ASN A 103 -10.16 -10.24 13.37
C ASN A 103 -8.98 -11.11 12.91
N ALA A 104 -7.75 -10.82 13.37
CA ALA A 104 -6.55 -11.47 12.84
C ALA A 104 -6.46 -12.95 13.22
N ALA A 105 -7.17 -13.40 14.26
CA ALA A 105 -7.22 -14.81 14.61
C ALA A 105 -7.71 -15.68 13.43
N GLY A 106 -6.94 -16.72 13.09
CA GLY A 106 -7.21 -17.59 11.93
C GLY A 106 -6.77 -17.01 10.57
N GLN A 107 -6.29 -15.76 10.51
CA GLN A 107 -5.68 -15.20 9.30
C GLN A 107 -4.29 -15.79 9.09
N SER A 108 -3.88 -15.86 7.82
CA SER A 108 -2.55 -16.37 7.44
C SER A 108 -1.45 -15.43 7.89
N CYS A 109 -0.33 -15.98 8.35
CA CYS A 109 0.84 -15.24 8.84
C CYS A 109 2.12 -16.07 8.69
N LEU A 110 3.28 -15.47 8.97
CA LEU A 110 4.55 -16.20 8.99
C LEU A 110 4.71 -16.92 10.33
N LYS A 111 4.92 -18.23 10.28
CA LYS A 111 5.01 -19.10 11.45
C LYS A 111 6.13 -18.63 12.39
N GLY A 112 5.84 -18.59 13.69
CA GLY A 112 6.74 -18.08 14.73
C GLY A 112 6.64 -16.58 14.99
N GLU A 113 5.90 -15.82 14.17
CA GLU A 113 5.64 -14.41 14.45
C GLU A 113 4.78 -14.27 15.72
N LYS A 114 5.14 -13.31 16.57
CA LYS A 114 4.42 -12.98 17.81
C LYS A 114 3.79 -11.61 17.69
N GLY A 115 2.50 -11.55 17.97
CA GLY A 115 1.72 -10.33 17.86
C GLY A 115 0.72 -10.18 18.99
N PHE A 116 0.02 -9.07 18.97
CA PHE A 116 -1.08 -8.79 19.89
C PHE A 116 -2.32 -8.42 19.11
N ILE A 117 -3.38 -9.19 19.27
CA ILE A 117 -4.68 -8.93 18.67
C ILE A 117 -5.40 -7.92 19.54
N ALA A 118 -5.55 -6.70 19.04
CA ALA A 118 -6.21 -5.62 19.77
C ALA A 118 -7.69 -5.96 20.03
N GLY A 119 -8.19 -5.51 21.16
CA GLY A 119 -9.61 -5.58 21.46
C GLY A 119 -10.42 -4.52 20.74
N ILE A 120 -11.73 -4.64 20.87
CA ILE A 120 -12.67 -3.62 20.44
C ILE A 120 -13.26 -2.97 21.69
N LYS A 121 -13.11 -1.67 21.82
CA LYS A 121 -13.81 -0.87 22.82
C LYS A 121 -14.97 -0.14 22.16
N LYS A 122 -16.12 -0.19 22.81
CA LYS A 122 -17.30 0.57 22.44
C LYS A 122 -17.51 1.66 23.47
N GLU A 123 -17.58 2.90 23.01
CA GLU A 123 -17.86 4.07 23.84
C GLU A 123 -19.13 4.74 23.35
N CYS A 124 -20.06 5.02 24.26
CA CYS A 124 -21.24 5.78 23.90
C CYS A 124 -20.87 7.27 23.77
N ILE A 125 -21.11 7.84 22.59
CA ILE A 125 -20.87 9.26 22.32
C ILE A 125 -22.11 10.10 22.68
N GLN A 126 -23.30 9.53 22.54
CA GLN A 126 -24.55 10.25 22.75
C GLN A 126 -25.59 9.36 23.43
N TRP A 127 -25.94 9.74 24.65
CA TRP A 127 -27.00 9.13 25.44
C TRP A 127 -28.35 9.80 25.18
N ASN A 128 -29.44 9.09 25.42
CA ASN A 128 -30.76 9.71 25.55
C ASN A 128 -30.82 10.64 26.77
N SER A 129 -31.77 11.57 26.75
CA SER A 129 -32.09 12.41 27.92
C SER A 129 -32.62 11.49 29.02
N GLY A 130 -31.73 11.05 29.91
CA GLY A 130 -32.00 10.01 30.91
C GLY A 130 -30.90 8.94 31.06
N GLY A 131 -29.91 8.87 30.17
CA GLY A 131 -28.71 8.03 30.33
C GLY A 131 -28.93 6.52 30.23
N SER A 132 -30.12 6.08 29.83
CA SER A 132 -30.55 4.68 29.82
C SER A 132 -30.35 3.98 28.46
N PHE A 133 -30.19 4.73 27.37
CA PHE A 133 -29.99 4.20 26.03
C PHE A 133 -28.95 5.02 25.26
N CYS A 134 -28.04 4.32 24.57
CA CYS A 134 -27.03 4.95 23.71
C CYS A 134 -27.54 5.08 22.27
N TYR A 135 -27.65 6.30 21.75
CA TYR A 135 -28.03 6.55 20.36
C TYR A 135 -26.86 6.44 19.37
N LYS A 136 -25.63 6.65 19.84
CA LYS A 136 -24.46 6.68 18.98
C LYS A 136 -23.24 6.12 19.68
N GLU A 137 -22.70 5.05 19.12
CA GLU A 137 -21.50 4.39 19.62
C GLU A 137 -20.28 4.75 18.76
N LYS A 138 -19.14 4.93 19.42
CA LYS A 138 -17.81 4.94 18.83
C LYS A 138 -17.20 3.57 19.02
N ILE A 139 -16.66 3.00 17.95
CA ILE A 139 -15.87 1.77 18.01
C ILE A 139 -14.41 2.15 17.84
N SER A 140 -13.56 1.74 18.77
CA SER A 140 -12.11 1.95 18.70
C SER A 140 -11.36 0.67 19.05
N LEU A 141 -10.10 0.61 18.60
CA LEU A 141 -9.18 -0.44 19.02
C LEU A 141 -8.70 -0.17 20.44
N SER A 142 -8.67 -1.21 21.27
CA SER A 142 -8.19 -1.16 22.65
C SER A 142 -7.00 -2.07 22.84
N MET A 143 -5.93 -1.50 23.37
CA MET A 143 -4.73 -2.24 23.77
C MET A 143 -4.83 -2.78 25.20
N ASP A 144 -5.80 -2.28 25.97
CA ASP A 144 -6.01 -2.68 27.36
C ASP A 144 -6.66 -4.07 27.49
N THR A 145 -7.42 -4.45 26.46
CA THR A 145 -8.29 -5.62 26.46
C THR A 145 -8.12 -6.43 25.18
N GLY A 146 -6.98 -7.08 24.98
CA GLY A 146 -6.69 -7.85 23.75
C GLY A 146 -6.19 -9.26 24.03
N PHE A 147 -5.57 -9.87 23.03
CA PHE A 147 -5.04 -11.23 23.13
C PHE A 147 -3.59 -11.30 22.68
N LYS A 148 -2.75 -12.00 23.44
CA LYS A 148 -1.46 -12.47 22.96
C LYS A 148 -1.70 -13.44 21.82
N ALA A 149 -0.98 -13.30 20.72
CA ALA A 149 -1.11 -14.16 19.57
C ALA A 149 0.25 -14.62 19.05
N GLU A 150 0.25 -15.83 18.50
CA GLU A 150 1.41 -16.42 17.84
C GLU A 150 0.94 -17.09 16.55
N CYS A 151 1.74 -16.95 15.51
CA CYS A 151 1.48 -17.63 14.25
C CYS A 151 1.96 -19.07 14.31
N ARG A 152 1.05 -20.04 14.13
CA ARG A 152 1.33 -21.48 14.24
C ARG A 152 0.96 -22.24 12.98
#